data_AF-A0A1W9KQC3-F1
#
_entry.id   AF-A0A1W9KQC3-F1
#
_cell.length_a   1.000
_cell.length_b   1.000
_cell.length_c   1.000
_cell.angle_alpha   90.00
_cell.angle_beta   90.00
_cell.angle_gamma   90.00
#
_symmetry.space_group_name_H-M   'P 1'
#
loop_
_entity.id
_entity.type
_entity.pdbx_description
1 polymer ?
#
loop_
_entity_poly.entity_id
_entity_poly.type
_entity_poly.pdbx_seq_one_letter_code
_entity_poly.pdbx_strand_id
1 'polypeptide(L)'
;MAWPESTMGTRMFTPPPDGWPALAGFNARLTAILNRPAPVDDNGVLTPAMLTLAPEAKQAWVTFHDAIETELASGGELFDLRDVGSKAADNVARLAALFHVFAGSIGPIDFECIESAVQIITWHLTEAKRFLGELAMPPEVANPMRLESWLLDYCRREGTDKVPTKAVQQFGPGGLREKAAIDTTVKELAELGRARLVKDGKKKLIQIHPDLLVAAS
;
A
#
# COMPACT_ATOMS: atom_id res chain seq x y z
N MET A 1 6.08 4.81 3.53
CA MET A 1 6.27 3.54 4.26
C MET A 1 5.23 2.56 3.75
N ALA A 2 5.60 1.32 3.44
CA ALA A 2 4.64 0.25 3.14
C ALA A 2 4.53 -0.65 4.38
N TRP A 3 3.34 -1.20 4.65
CA TRP A 3 3.10 -2.06 5.82
C TRP A 3 2.70 -3.47 5.35
N PRO A 4 3.64 -4.25 4.79
CA PRO A 4 3.34 -5.59 4.35
C PRO A 4 2.93 -6.47 5.54
N GLU A 5 2.13 -7.50 5.27
CA GLU A 5 1.82 -8.51 6.27
C GLU A 5 3.09 -9.13 6.85
N SER A 6 3.11 -9.30 8.18
CA SER A 6 4.25 -9.91 8.85
C SER A 6 4.29 -11.40 8.56
N THR A 7 5.41 -11.86 8.00
CA THR A 7 5.71 -13.29 7.84
C THR A 7 6.43 -13.87 9.06
N MET A 8 6.59 -13.09 10.14
CA MET A 8 7.22 -13.58 11.38
C MET A 8 6.35 -14.66 12.03
N GLY A 9 6.93 -15.84 12.27
CA GLY A 9 6.23 -17.01 12.81
C GLY A 9 5.69 -17.98 11.76
N THR A 10 5.60 -17.56 10.49
CA THR A 10 5.15 -18.41 9.37
C THR A 10 6.21 -18.61 8.28
N ARG A 11 7.33 -17.88 8.34
CA ARG A 11 8.50 -18.04 7.44
C ARG A 11 9.30 -19.32 7.72
N MET A 12 8.73 -20.49 7.41
CA MET A 12 9.46 -21.76 7.49
C MET A 12 10.68 -21.76 6.56
N PHE A 13 11.76 -22.42 7.00
CA PHE A 13 13.00 -22.47 6.22
C PHE A 13 12.75 -23.06 4.84
N THR A 14 13.21 -22.35 3.81
CA THR A 14 13.23 -22.82 2.42
C THR A 14 14.67 -22.72 1.93
N PRO A 15 15.25 -23.78 1.33
CA PRO A 15 16.58 -23.68 0.76
C PRO A 15 16.60 -22.60 -0.33
N PRO A 16 17.70 -21.82 -0.46
CA PRO A 16 17.80 -20.84 -1.52
C PRO A 16 17.74 -21.55 -2.90
N PRO A 17 17.13 -20.92 -3.92
CA PRO A 17 17.17 -21.47 -5.26
C PRO A 17 18.61 -21.46 -5.79
N ASP A 18 18.94 -22.41 -6.68
CA ASP A 18 20.28 -22.55 -7.29
C ASP A 18 20.71 -21.32 -8.12
N GLY A 19 19.76 -20.44 -8.44
CA GLY A 19 20.03 -19.19 -9.15
C GLY A 19 18.80 -18.30 -9.23
N TRP A 20 19.02 -17.11 -9.80
CA TRP A 20 18.01 -16.07 -9.95
C TRP A 20 17.95 -15.61 -11.41
N PRO A 21 17.43 -16.44 -12.33
CA PRO A 21 17.48 -16.15 -13.77
C PRO A 21 16.80 -14.82 -14.13
N ALA A 22 15.69 -14.48 -13.47
CA ALA A 22 15.03 -13.20 -13.64
C ALA A 22 15.90 -12.01 -13.17
N LEU A 23 16.57 -12.14 -12.02
CA LEU A 23 17.48 -11.11 -11.52
C LEU A 23 18.71 -10.97 -12.44
N ALA A 24 19.25 -12.08 -12.94
CA ALA A 24 20.34 -12.08 -13.90
C ALA A 24 19.94 -11.35 -15.20
N GLY A 25 18.75 -11.64 -15.74
CA GLY A 25 18.19 -10.95 -16.91
C GLY A 25 17.99 -9.46 -16.66
N PHE A 26 17.45 -9.09 -15.49
CA PHE A 26 17.27 -7.70 -15.09
C PHE A 26 18.61 -6.94 -15.01
N ASN A 27 19.62 -7.52 -14.34
CA ASN A 27 20.94 -6.93 -14.23
C ASN A 27 21.62 -6.80 -15.60
N ALA A 28 21.53 -7.82 -16.46
CA ALA A 28 22.06 -7.75 -17.82
C ALA A 28 21.42 -6.59 -18.61
N ARG A 29 20.10 -6.39 -18.46
CA ARG A 29 19.42 -5.28 -19.11
C ARG A 29 19.87 -3.92 -18.59
N LEU A 30 20.00 -3.75 -17.27
CA LEU A 30 20.53 -2.52 -16.68
C LEU A 30 21.95 -2.23 -17.16
N THR A 31 22.84 -3.23 -17.16
CA THR A 31 24.21 -3.10 -17.68
C THR A 31 24.21 -2.66 -19.14
N ALA A 32 23.34 -3.23 -19.98
CA ALA A 32 23.21 -2.83 -21.37
C ALA A 32 22.74 -1.38 -21.54
N ILE A 33 21.91 -0.85 -20.64
CA ILE A 33 21.48 0.56 -20.66
C ILE A 33 22.62 1.48 -20.19
N LEU A 34 23.28 1.14 -19.09
CA LEU A 34 24.37 1.95 -18.51
C LEU A 34 25.61 2.02 -19.41
N ASN A 35 25.84 0.99 -20.23
CA ASN A 35 26.93 0.98 -21.20
C ASN A 35 26.62 1.77 -22.49
N ARG A 36 25.42 2.34 -22.64
CA ARG A 36 25.13 3.23 -23.77
C ARG A 36 25.90 4.54 -23.58
N PRO A 37 26.56 5.05 -24.63
CA PRO A 37 27.18 6.37 -24.53
C PRO A 37 26.11 7.40 -24.20
N ALA A 38 26.43 8.30 -23.27
CA ALA A 38 25.56 9.42 -22.97
C ALA A 38 25.38 10.26 -24.24
N PRO A 39 24.15 10.71 -24.56
CA PRO A 39 23.93 11.56 -25.72
C PRO A 39 24.46 12.96 -25.41
N VAL A 40 25.71 13.21 -25.80
CA VAL A 40 26.43 14.46 -25.55
C VAL A 40 26.86 15.03 -26.89
N ASP A 41 26.64 16.33 -27.10
CA ASP A 41 27.07 17.02 -28.32
C ASP A 41 28.57 17.39 -28.29
N ASP A 42 29.06 17.99 -29.37
CA ASP A 42 30.47 18.41 -29.50
C ASP A 42 30.91 19.45 -28.45
N ASN A 43 29.95 20.11 -27.78
CA ASN A 43 30.21 21.09 -26.73
C ASN A 43 30.14 20.50 -25.32
N GLY A 44 29.91 19.19 -25.18
CA GLY A 44 29.77 18.54 -23.88
C GLY A 44 28.37 18.67 -23.25
N VAL A 45 27.35 19.09 -24.02
CA VAL A 45 25.97 19.28 -23.55
C VAL A 45 25.13 18.04 -23.80
N LEU A 46 24.33 17.63 -22.81
CA LEU A 46 23.41 16.50 -22.94
C LEU A 46 22.28 16.82 -23.94
N THR A 47 22.05 15.92 -24.89
CA THR A 47 21.02 15.98 -25.93
C THR A 47 20.08 14.76 -25.86
N PRO A 48 19.34 14.57 -24.76
CA PRO A 48 18.49 13.40 -24.58
C PRO A 48 17.37 13.35 -25.63
N ALA A 49 17.04 12.14 -26.08
CA ALA A 49 15.90 11.92 -26.96
C ALA A 49 14.58 12.21 -26.23
N MET A 50 13.72 13.02 -26.83
CA MET A 50 12.37 13.26 -26.33
C MET A 50 11.48 12.05 -26.62
N LEU A 51 10.98 11.41 -25.57
CA LEU A 51 9.97 10.35 -25.70
C LEU A 51 8.57 10.97 -25.80
N THR A 52 7.74 10.40 -26.65
CA THR A 52 6.34 10.77 -26.82
C THR A 52 5.44 9.61 -26.44
N LEU A 53 4.18 9.90 -26.09
CA LEU A 53 3.16 8.89 -25.88
C LEU A 53 2.49 8.54 -27.20
N ALA A 54 2.21 7.26 -27.43
CA ALA A 54 1.30 6.85 -28.49
C ALA A 54 -0.09 7.44 -28.23
N PRO A 55 -0.93 7.65 -29.26
CA PRO A 55 -2.25 8.26 -29.10
C PRO A 55 -3.11 7.57 -28.02
N GLU A 56 -3.10 6.24 -28.00
CA GLU A 56 -3.85 5.41 -27.06
C GLU A 56 -3.27 5.50 -25.64
N ALA A 57 -1.94 5.49 -25.53
CA ALA A 57 -1.23 5.68 -24.26
C ALA A 57 -1.52 7.06 -23.65
N LYS A 58 -1.53 8.10 -24.49
CA LYS A 58 -1.89 9.46 -24.09
C LYS A 58 -3.34 9.51 -23.61
N GLN A 59 -4.27 8.88 -24.32
CA GLN A 59 -5.67 8.86 -23.93
C GLN A 59 -5.84 8.17 -22.55
N ALA A 60 -5.18 7.05 -22.33
CA ALA A 60 -5.19 6.36 -21.03
C ALA A 60 -4.61 7.22 -19.91
N TRP A 61 -3.51 7.93 -20.17
CA TRP A 61 -2.92 8.85 -19.21
C TRP A 61 -3.85 10.02 -18.87
N VAL A 62 -4.53 10.61 -19.86
CA VAL A 62 -5.51 11.69 -19.64
C VAL A 62 -6.68 11.19 -18.78
N THR A 63 -7.21 10.00 -19.08
CA THR A 63 -8.28 9.40 -18.28
C THR A 63 -7.86 9.20 -16.82
N PHE A 64 -6.63 8.73 -16.58
CA PHE A 64 -6.09 8.61 -15.22
C PHE A 64 -5.91 9.98 -14.54
N HIS A 65 -5.34 10.95 -15.26
CA HIS A 65 -5.13 12.32 -14.76
C HIS A 65 -6.45 12.95 -14.30
N ASP A 66 -7.48 12.91 -15.14
CA ASP A 66 -8.76 13.56 -14.85
C ASP A 66 -9.51 12.86 -13.70
N ALA A 67 -9.37 11.53 -13.58
CA ALA A 67 -9.87 10.78 -12.44
C ALA A 67 -9.18 11.24 -11.13
N ILE A 68 -7.85 11.40 -11.14
CA ILE A 68 -7.12 11.91 -9.98
C ILE A 68 -7.56 13.33 -9.64
N GLU A 69 -7.65 14.24 -10.61
CA GLU A 69 -8.11 15.62 -10.38
C GLU A 69 -9.50 15.69 -9.75
N THR A 70 -10.40 14.79 -10.15
CA THR A 70 -11.73 14.66 -9.53
C THR A 70 -11.63 14.28 -8.06
N GLU A 71 -10.75 13.33 -7.71
CA GLU A 71 -10.53 12.90 -6.32
C GLU A 71 -9.81 13.94 -5.45
N LEU A 72 -9.10 14.89 -6.06
CA LEU A 72 -8.44 16.00 -5.37
C LEU A 72 -9.42 17.12 -4.99
N ALA A 73 -10.58 17.18 -5.61
CA ALA A 73 -11.61 18.19 -5.34
C ALA A 73 -12.18 18.05 -3.91
N SER A 74 -12.81 19.11 -3.42
CA SER A 74 -13.48 19.09 -2.11
C SER A 74 -14.48 17.93 -2.01
N GLY A 75 -14.29 17.07 -1.00
CA GLY A 75 -15.11 15.88 -0.78
C GLY A 75 -14.68 14.64 -1.57
N GLY A 76 -13.64 14.74 -2.40
CA GLY A 76 -13.00 13.58 -3.04
C GLY A 76 -12.08 12.82 -2.08
N GLU A 77 -11.78 11.57 -2.41
CA GLU A 77 -11.05 10.64 -1.53
C GLU A 77 -9.56 11.00 -1.34
N LEU A 78 -9.02 11.88 -2.19
CA LEU A 78 -7.65 12.37 -2.14
C LEU A 78 -7.55 13.83 -1.69
N PHE A 79 -8.66 14.46 -1.24
CA PHE A 79 -8.69 15.87 -0.84
C PHE A 79 -7.65 16.21 0.24
N ASP A 80 -7.47 15.35 1.22
CA ASP A 80 -6.49 15.53 2.31
C ASP A 80 -5.06 15.11 1.90
N LEU A 81 -4.88 14.53 0.72
CA LEU A 81 -3.62 14.05 0.16
C LEU A 81 -3.21 14.81 -1.10
N ARG A 82 -3.65 16.07 -1.26
CA ARG A 82 -3.44 16.85 -2.48
C ARG A 82 -1.97 17.03 -2.87
N ASP A 83 -1.08 17.13 -1.89
CA ASP A 83 0.37 17.26 -2.08
C ASP A 83 1.02 16.02 -2.72
N VAL A 84 0.44 14.83 -2.50
CA VAL A 84 0.86 13.56 -3.08
C VAL A 84 0.08 13.29 -4.38
N GLY A 85 -1.25 13.40 -4.33
CA GLY A 85 -2.12 13.04 -5.44
C GLY A 85 -1.94 13.91 -6.69
N SER A 86 -1.68 15.22 -6.53
CA SER A 86 -1.41 16.13 -7.66
C SER A 86 -0.18 15.76 -8.51
N LYS A 87 0.69 14.89 -8.00
CA LYS A 87 1.89 14.40 -8.72
C LYS A 87 1.68 13.03 -9.36
N ALA A 88 0.53 12.40 -9.16
CA ALA A 88 0.31 11.02 -9.57
C ALA A 88 0.42 10.85 -11.09
N ALA A 89 -0.21 11.72 -11.87
CA ALA A 89 -0.18 11.65 -13.32
C ALA A 89 1.25 11.84 -13.88
N ASP A 90 2.02 12.80 -13.35
CA ASP A 90 3.43 12.99 -13.72
C ASP A 90 4.26 11.73 -13.38
N ASN A 91 4.06 11.17 -12.19
CA ASN A 91 4.74 9.94 -11.77
C ASN A 91 4.40 8.75 -12.68
N VAL A 92 3.14 8.63 -13.15
CA VAL A 92 2.74 7.60 -14.13
C VAL A 92 3.52 7.78 -15.43
N ALA A 93 3.57 8.99 -15.98
CA ALA A 93 4.30 9.25 -17.23
C ALA A 93 5.80 8.91 -17.10
N ARG A 94 6.42 9.30 -15.98
CA ARG A 94 7.83 9.02 -15.70
C ARG A 94 8.10 7.53 -15.54
N LEU A 95 7.24 6.80 -14.83
CA LEU A 95 7.40 5.36 -14.63
C LEU A 95 7.16 4.58 -15.94
N ALA A 96 6.17 4.97 -16.74
CA ALA A 96 5.93 4.41 -18.06
C ALA A 96 7.13 4.62 -19.00
N ALA A 97 7.76 5.80 -18.97
CA ALA A 97 8.98 6.06 -19.72
C ALA A 97 10.14 5.13 -19.28
N LEU A 98 10.27 4.87 -17.97
CA LEU A 98 11.26 3.91 -17.47
C LEU A 98 10.97 2.48 -17.97
N PHE A 99 9.71 2.04 -17.99
CA PHE A 99 9.34 0.74 -18.55
C PHE A 99 9.65 0.64 -20.03
N HIS A 100 9.30 1.66 -20.81
CA HIS A 100 9.61 1.71 -22.24
C HIS A 100 11.13 1.60 -22.52
N VAL A 101 11.93 2.40 -21.82
CA VAL A 101 13.41 2.38 -21.95
C VAL A 101 13.97 1.04 -21.47
N PHE A 102 13.44 0.48 -20.38
CA PHE A 102 13.86 -0.80 -19.85
C PHE A 102 13.52 -1.95 -20.78
N ALA A 103 12.34 -1.97 -21.41
CA ALA A 103 11.97 -2.95 -22.41
C ALA A 103 12.83 -2.84 -23.68
N GLY A 104 13.29 -1.63 -24.01
CA GLY A 104 14.06 -1.38 -25.23
C GLY A 104 13.19 -1.27 -26.47
N SER A 105 11.93 -0.92 -26.28
CA SER A 105 11.01 -0.57 -27.35
C SER A 105 11.55 0.62 -28.15
N ILE A 106 11.15 0.68 -29.42
CA ILE A 106 11.50 1.77 -30.34
C ILE A 106 10.22 2.57 -30.61
N GLY A 107 10.35 3.90 -30.61
CA GLY A 107 9.24 4.81 -30.94
C GLY A 107 8.54 5.34 -29.70
N PRO A 108 7.24 5.66 -29.79
CA PRO A 108 6.50 6.22 -28.66
C PRO A 108 6.24 5.18 -27.55
N ILE A 109 6.01 5.67 -26.34
CA ILE A 109 5.58 4.88 -25.19
C ILE A 109 4.18 4.33 -25.47
N ASP A 110 4.04 3.01 -25.32
CA ASP A 110 2.80 2.27 -25.60
C ASP A 110 1.82 2.31 -24.42
N PHE A 111 0.63 1.76 -24.68
CA PHE A 111 -0.46 1.73 -23.71
C PHE A 111 -0.10 0.86 -22.50
N GLU A 112 0.55 -0.28 -22.73
CA GLU A 112 0.93 -1.26 -21.72
C GLU A 112 1.90 -0.67 -20.68
N CYS A 113 2.83 0.20 -21.11
CA CYS A 113 3.70 0.94 -20.20
C CYS A 113 2.90 1.88 -19.28
N ILE A 114 1.90 2.58 -19.82
CA ILE A 114 1.04 3.47 -19.03
C ILE A 114 0.17 2.67 -18.06
N GLU A 115 -0.48 1.60 -18.52
CA GLU A 115 -1.33 0.76 -17.68
C GLU A 115 -0.54 0.15 -16.51
N SER A 116 0.65 -0.39 -16.79
CA SER A 116 1.55 -0.93 -15.76
C SER A 116 1.98 0.14 -14.75
N ALA A 117 2.27 1.35 -15.22
CA ALA A 117 2.65 2.46 -14.36
C ALA A 117 1.49 2.93 -13.48
N VAL A 118 0.27 3.01 -14.03
CA VAL A 118 -0.95 3.36 -13.29
C VAL A 118 -1.18 2.39 -12.13
N GLN A 119 -1.01 1.08 -12.34
CA GLN A 119 -1.19 0.09 -11.27
C GLN A 119 -0.26 0.36 -10.08
N ILE A 120 1.03 0.59 -10.35
CA ILE A 120 2.04 0.82 -9.30
C ILE A 120 1.81 2.16 -8.59
N ILE A 121 1.53 3.23 -9.33
CA ILE A 121 1.28 4.54 -8.74
C ILE A 121 -0.01 4.55 -7.92
N THR A 122 -1.07 3.89 -8.40
CA THR A 122 -2.34 3.76 -7.67
C THR A 122 -2.15 2.98 -6.36
N TRP A 123 -1.34 1.92 -6.38
CA TRP A 123 -0.98 1.20 -5.17
C TRP A 123 -0.27 2.12 -4.15
N HIS A 124 0.70 2.92 -4.61
CA HIS A 124 1.41 3.87 -3.75
C HIS A 124 0.49 4.98 -3.19
N LEU A 125 -0.45 5.48 -3.99
CA LEU A 125 -1.46 6.44 -3.50
C LEU A 125 -2.36 5.82 -2.45
N THR A 126 -2.80 4.58 -2.67
CA THR A 126 -3.63 3.83 -1.71
C THR A 126 -2.89 3.63 -0.39
N GLU A 127 -1.60 3.27 -0.45
CA GLU A 127 -0.76 3.15 0.74
C GLU A 127 -0.50 4.49 1.44
N ALA A 128 -0.33 5.57 0.67
CA ALA A 128 -0.20 6.92 1.23
C ALA A 128 -1.48 7.33 1.94
N LYS A 129 -2.65 7.06 1.34
CA LYS A 129 -3.98 7.31 1.93
C LYS A 129 -4.18 6.50 3.20
N ARG A 130 -3.88 5.20 3.17
CA ARG A 130 -3.99 4.35 4.35
C ARG A 130 -3.11 4.88 5.48
N PHE A 131 -1.85 5.20 5.20
CA PHE A 131 -0.91 5.71 6.19
C PHE A 131 -1.32 7.09 6.73
N LEU A 132 -1.56 8.07 5.85
CA LEU A 132 -1.84 9.46 6.25
C LEU A 132 -3.25 9.62 6.82
N GLY A 133 -4.25 8.93 6.27
CA GLY A 133 -5.60 8.89 6.82
C GLY A 133 -5.63 8.29 8.23
N GLU A 134 -4.87 7.22 8.47
CA GLU A 134 -4.70 6.66 9.82
C GLU A 134 -3.97 7.61 10.79
N LEU A 135 -3.06 8.47 10.31
CA LEU A 135 -2.37 9.46 11.15
C LEU A 135 -3.20 10.72 11.41
N ALA A 136 -4.07 11.11 10.48
CA ALA A 136 -4.90 12.31 10.58
C ALA A 136 -6.12 12.13 11.49
N MET A 137 -6.55 10.88 11.73
CA MET A 137 -7.67 10.59 12.62
C MET A 137 -7.29 10.79 14.10
N PRO A 138 -8.13 11.48 14.89
CA PRO A 138 -7.98 11.50 16.35
C PRO A 138 -7.93 10.07 16.91
N PRO A 139 -7.16 9.80 17.98
CA PRO A 139 -7.06 8.47 18.56
C PRO A 139 -8.40 7.82 18.89
N GLU A 140 -9.40 8.62 19.25
CA GLU A 140 -10.76 8.18 19.57
C GLU A 140 -11.47 7.56 18.35
N VAL A 141 -11.15 8.00 17.14
CA VAL A 141 -11.72 7.45 15.89
C VAL A 141 -10.82 6.35 15.33
N ALA A 142 -9.51 6.53 15.38
CA ALA A 142 -8.55 5.58 14.81
C ALA A 142 -8.42 4.29 15.62
N ASN A 143 -8.49 4.37 16.95
CA ASN A 143 -8.25 3.22 17.83
C ASN A 143 -9.30 2.10 17.66
N PRO A 144 -10.62 2.37 17.55
CA PRO A 144 -11.62 1.34 17.27
C PRO A 144 -11.31 0.56 16.01
N MET A 145 -11.00 1.26 14.91
CA MET A 145 -10.70 0.64 13.62
C MET A 145 -9.42 -0.22 13.70
N ARG A 146 -8.35 0.32 14.31
CA ARG A 146 -7.09 -0.40 14.49
C ARG A 146 -7.25 -1.63 15.38
N LEU A 147 -8.00 -1.49 16.48
CA LEU A 147 -8.23 -2.61 17.39
C LEU A 147 -9.00 -3.71 16.69
N GLU A 148 -10.07 -3.37 15.98
CA GLU A 148 -10.88 -4.35 15.28
C GLU A 148 -10.10 -5.10 14.20
N SER A 149 -9.40 -4.39 13.32
CA SER A 149 -8.58 -5.02 12.28
C SER A 149 -7.57 -5.99 12.90
N TRP A 150 -6.88 -5.54 13.95
CA TRP A 150 -5.89 -6.37 14.64
C TRP A 150 -6.52 -7.60 15.32
N LEU A 151 -7.71 -7.44 15.93
CA LEU A 151 -8.44 -8.54 16.55
C LEU A 151 -8.87 -9.57 15.49
N LEU A 152 -9.37 -9.13 14.33
CA LEU A 152 -9.75 -10.01 13.23
C LEU A 152 -8.56 -10.83 12.72
N ASP A 153 -7.42 -10.19 12.49
CA ASP A 153 -6.21 -10.88 12.03
C ASP A 153 -5.69 -11.89 13.07
N TYR A 154 -5.73 -11.54 14.35
CA TYR A 154 -5.41 -12.47 15.44
C TYR A 154 -6.35 -13.67 15.43
N CYS A 155 -7.66 -13.43 15.39
CA CYS A 155 -8.69 -14.46 15.41
C CYS A 155 -8.59 -15.43 14.23
N ARG A 156 -8.34 -14.92 13.03
CA ARG A 156 -8.11 -15.74 11.83
C ARG A 156 -6.86 -16.61 11.96
N ARG A 157 -5.74 -16.03 12.40
CA ARG A 157 -4.48 -16.76 12.54
C ARG A 157 -4.56 -17.87 13.59
N GLU A 158 -5.20 -17.61 14.72
CA GLU A 158 -5.26 -18.56 15.85
C GLU A 158 -6.52 -19.46 15.79
N GLY A 159 -7.43 -19.26 14.84
CA GLY A 159 -8.68 -20.02 14.72
C GLY A 159 -9.62 -19.84 15.93
N THR A 160 -9.71 -18.62 16.46
CA THR A 160 -10.48 -18.29 17.67
C THR A 160 -11.40 -17.09 17.44
N ASP A 161 -12.38 -16.87 18.31
CA ASP A 161 -13.21 -15.67 18.36
C ASP A 161 -12.86 -14.74 19.54
N LYS A 162 -11.93 -15.18 20.40
CA LYS A 162 -11.55 -14.53 21.66
C LYS A 162 -10.06 -14.20 21.67
N VAL A 163 -9.76 -12.96 22.01
CA VAL A 163 -8.39 -12.44 22.11
C VAL A 163 -8.09 -11.97 23.53
N PRO A 164 -7.00 -12.43 24.16
CA PRO A 164 -6.61 -11.93 25.49
C PRO A 164 -6.27 -10.44 25.44
N THR A 165 -6.75 -9.65 26.41
CA THR A 165 -6.38 -8.21 26.48
C THR A 165 -4.88 -8.00 26.61
N LYS A 166 -4.16 -8.95 27.23
CA LYS A 166 -2.69 -8.93 27.30
C LYS A 166 -2.02 -9.04 25.93
N ALA A 167 -2.61 -9.78 24.99
CA ALA A 167 -2.09 -9.88 23.63
C ALA A 167 -2.19 -8.52 22.92
N VAL A 168 -3.29 -7.80 23.13
CA VAL A 168 -3.44 -6.41 22.65
C VAL A 168 -2.39 -5.50 23.27
N GLN A 169 -2.15 -5.59 24.58
CA GLN A 169 -1.14 -4.75 25.25
C GLN A 169 0.28 -5.01 24.74
N GLN A 170 0.61 -6.26 24.42
CA GLN A 170 1.97 -6.67 24.07
C GLN A 170 2.26 -6.55 22.57
N PHE A 171 1.28 -6.87 21.72
CA PHE A 171 1.45 -7.00 20.27
C PHE A 171 0.43 -6.19 19.47
N GLY A 172 -0.52 -5.53 20.14
CA GLY A 172 -1.55 -4.72 19.51
C GLY A 172 -1.04 -3.35 19.06
N PRO A 173 -1.95 -2.55 18.46
CA PRO A 173 -1.61 -1.24 17.90
C PRO A 173 -1.01 -0.31 18.96
N GLY A 174 -0.05 0.54 18.56
CA GLY A 174 0.75 1.36 19.50
C GLY A 174 -0.06 2.26 20.43
N GLY A 175 -1.21 2.79 19.97
CA GLY A 175 -2.13 3.60 20.77
C GLY A 175 -2.96 2.82 21.80
N LEU A 176 -2.86 1.49 21.82
CA LEU A 176 -3.70 0.58 22.61
C LEU A 176 -2.88 -0.28 23.58
N ARG A 177 -1.71 0.21 24.01
CA ARG A 177 -0.90 -0.45 25.03
C ARG A 177 -1.43 -0.24 26.45
N GLU A 178 -2.03 0.93 26.68
CA GLU A 178 -2.57 1.31 27.98
C GLU A 178 -3.94 0.68 28.23
N LYS A 179 -4.13 0.20 29.46
CA LYS A 179 -5.38 -0.48 29.85
C LYS A 179 -6.61 0.41 29.66
N ALA A 180 -6.50 1.70 29.99
CA ALA A 180 -7.61 2.64 29.85
C ALA A 180 -8.01 2.83 28.37
N ALA A 181 -7.03 2.91 27.47
CA ALA A 181 -7.29 3.03 26.03
C ALA A 181 -8.00 1.79 25.49
N ILE A 182 -7.54 0.58 25.86
CA ILE A 182 -8.23 -0.67 25.49
C ILE A 182 -9.65 -0.70 26.04
N ASP A 183 -9.84 -0.41 27.34
CA ASP A 183 -11.16 -0.50 27.97
C ASP A 183 -12.15 0.50 27.31
N THR A 184 -11.73 1.72 26.96
CA THR A 184 -12.55 2.70 26.23
C THR A 184 -12.88 2.24 24.81
N THR A 185 -11.88 1.83 24.04
CA THR A 185 -12.07 1.41 22.65
C THR A 185 -12.92 0.14 22.53
N VAL A 186 -12.75 -0.82 23.45
CA VAL A 186 -13.60 -2.03 23.50
C VAL A 186 -15.04 -1.67 23.85
N LYS A 187 -15.26 -0.65 24.68
CA LYS A 187 -16.61 -0.17 24.99
C LYS A 187 -17.29 0.41 23.76
N GLU A 188 -16.61 1.24 22.98
CA GLU A 188 -17.12 1.78 21.71
C GLU A 188 -17.46 0.66 20.71
N LEU A 189 -16.55 -0.32 20.54
CA LEU A 189 -16.82 -1.50 19.71
C LEU A 189 -18.01 -2.34 20.22
N ALA A 190 -18.25 -2.36 21.53
CA ALA A 190 -19.41 -3.03 22.12
C ALA A 190 -20.71 -2.28 21.86
N GLU A 191 -20.70 -0.96 21.92
CA GLU A 191 -21.84 -0.10 21.56
C GLU A 191 -22.21 -0.25 20.07
N LEU A 192 -21.20 -0.45 19.20
CA LEU A 192 -21.39 -0.76 17.78
C LEU A 192 -21.73 -2.24 17.51
N GLY A 193 -21.81 -3.09 18.53
CA GLY A 193 -22.12 -4.52 18.39
C GLY A 193 -21.02 -5.36 17.74
N ARG A 194 -19.79 -4.83 17.63
CA ARG A 194 -18.69 -5.45 16.86
C ARG A 194 -17.78 -6.33 17.71
N ALA A 195 -17.55 -5.98 18.97
CA ALA A 195 -16.79 -6.79 19.91
C ALA A 195 -17.23 -6.53 21.35
N ARG A 196 -16.99 -7.46 22.27
CA ARG A 196 -17.35 -7.30 23.69
C ARG A 196 -16.27 -7.82 24.62
N LEU A 197 -16.17 -7.23 25.80
CA LEU A 197 -15.31 -7.74 26.87
C LEU A 197 -15.98 -8.96 27.53
N VAL A 198 -15.28 -10.09 27.58
CA VAL A 198 -15.71 -11.30 28.30
C VAL A 198 -14.68 -11.69 29.35
N LYS A 199 -15.13 -12.33 30.43
CA LYS A 199 -14.27 -12.90 31.46
C LYS A 199 -14.31 -14.41 31.36
N ASP A 200 -13.14 -15.02 31.28
CA ASP A 200 -12.96 -16.47 31.39
C ASP A 200 -12.07 -16.75 32.61
N GLY A 201 -12.70 -17.11 33.72
CA GLY A 201 -12.06 -17.18 35.04
C GLY A 201 -11.42 -15.84 35.44
N LYS A 202 -10.08 -15.84 35.62
CA LYS A 202 -9.29 -14.64 35.95
C LYS A 202 -8.84 -13.84 34.71
N LYS A 203 -9.07 -14.34 33.49
CA LYS A 203 -8.60 -13.71 32.25
C LYS A 203 -9.67 -12.76 31.70
N LYS A 204 -9.24 -11.57 31.29
CA LYS A 204 -10.05 -10.66 30.46
C LYS A 204 -9.76 -10.96 29.00
N LEU A 205 -10.80 -11.22 28.22
CA LEU A 205 -10.74 -11.47 26.79
C LEU A 205 -11.65 -10.47 26.07
N ILE A 206 -11.35 -10.21 24.81
CA ILE A 206 -12.21 -9.47 23.88
C ILE A 206 -12.74 -10.51 22.90
N GLN A 207 -14.07 -10.64 22.82
CA GLN A 207 -14.73 -11.54 21.89
C GLN A 207 -15.29 -10.74 20.71
N ILE A 208 -14.91 -11.09 19.49
CA ILE A 208 -15.42 -10.45 18.27
C ILE A 208 -16.81 -11.01 17.94
N HIS A 209 -17.67 -10.18 17.33
CA HIS A 209 -18.93 -10.66 16.78
C HIS A 209 -18.70 -11.70 15.67
N PRO A 210 -19.36 -12.88 15.72
CA PRO A 210 -19.11 -13.97 14.78
C PRO A 210 -19.25 -13.57 13.30
N ASP A 211 -20.22 -12.72 12.97
CA ASP A 211 -20.47 -12.29 11.58
C ASP A 211 -19.27 -11.56 10.95
N LEU A 212 -18.44 -10.89 11.76
CA LEU A 212 -17.24 -10.19 11.29
C LEU A 212 -16.11 -11.15 10.88
N LEU A 213 -16.15 -12.40 11.38
CA LEU A 213 -15.20 -13.44 10.98
C LEU A 213 -15.59 -14.10 9.65
N VAL A 214 -16.87 -14.02 9.25
CA VAL A 214 -17.40 -14.63 8.02
C VAL A 214 -17.39 -13.65 6.84
N ALA A 215 -17.70 -12.37 7.08
CA ALA A 215 -17.94 -11.36 6.04
C ALA A 215 -16.69 -10.84 5.29
N ALA A 216 -15.49 -11.29 5.64
CA ALA A 216 -14.23 -10.81 5.05
C ALA A 216 -13.47 -11.90 4.28
N SER A 217 -14.21 -12.83 3.68
CA SER A 217 -13.70 -13.94 2.84
C SER A 217 -13.75 -13.58 1.36
#